data_AF-A0A9P6STG5-F1
#
_entry.id   AF-A0A9P6STG5-F1
#
_cell.length_a   1.000
_cell.length_b   1.000
_cell.length_c   1.000
_cell.angle_alpha   90.00
_cell.angle_beta   90.00
_cell.angle_gamma   90.00
#
_symmetry.space_group_name_H-M   'P 1'
#
loop_
_entity.id
_entity.type
_entity.pdbx_description
1 polymer ?
#
loop_
_entity_poly.entity_id
_entity_poly.type
_entity_poly.pdbx_seq_one_letter_code
_entity_poly.pdbx_strand_id
1 'polypeptide(L)' 'MTKPVKVFFDIAVNSKPVGRMTFRLFNDHVPKTSENFRALCTGEKGKSALSGMPLTYKKSK' A
#
# COMPACT_ATOMS: atom_id res chain seq x y z
N MET A 1 -17.40 12.51 -10.47
CA MET A 1 -16.65 11.25 -10.64
C MET A 1 -15.32 11.39 -9.93
N THR A 2 -15.02 10.53 -8.96
CA THR A 2 -13.73 10.51 -8.24
C THR A 2 -12.64 9.89 -9.12
N LYS A 3 -11.48 10.54 -9.21
CA LYS A 3 -10.33 10.03 -9.96
C LYS A 3 -9.86 8.70 -9.34
N PRO A 4 -9.61 7.65 -10.14
CA PRO A 4 -9.16 6.37 -9.61
C PRO A 4 -7.75 6.48 -9.02
N VAL A 5 -7.60 6.02 -7.79
CA VAL A 5 -6.31 5.99 -7.09
C VAL A 5 -5.49 4.79 -7.58
N LYS A 6 -4.20 5.01 -7.85
CA LYS A 6 -3.26 3.95 -8.25
C LYS A 6 -2.10 3.88 -7.27
N VAL A 7 -1.68 2.66 -6.94
CA VAL A 7 -0.51 2.37 -6.10
C VAL A 7 0.27 1.21 -6.71
N PHE A 8 1.48 0.94 -6.22
CA PHE A 8 2.31 -0.13 -6.74
C PHE A 8 3.13 -0.80 -5.65
N PHE A 9 3.55 -2.03 -5.91
CA PHE A 9 4.60 -2.74 -5.18
C PHE A 9 5.75 -3.05 -6.11
N ASP A 10 6.97 -2.81 -5.63
CA ASP A 10 8.17 -3.40 -6.19
C ASP A 10 8.42 -4.74 -5.50
N ILE A 11 8.38 -5.82 -6.27
CA ILE A 11 8.45 -7.19 -5.75
C ILE A 11 9.86 -7.74 -5.92
N ALA A 12 10.34 -8.45 -4.91
CA ALA A 12 11.58 -9.21 -4.95
C ALA A 12 11.36 -10.63 -4.45
N VAL A 13 11.95 -11.63 -5.11
CA VAL A 13 11.95 -13.04 -4.70
C VAL A 13 13.38 -13.45 -4.41
N ASN A 14 13.63 -14.03 -3.23
CA ASN A 14 14.99 -14.33 -2.76
C ASN A 14 15.93 -13.11 -2.86
N SER A 15 15.42 -11.93 -2.47
CA SER A 15 16.11 -10.63 -2.56
C SER A 15 16.46 -10.16 -3.98
N LYS A 16 16.00 -10.86 -5.03
CA LYS A 16 16.17 -10.44 -6.43
C LYS A 16 14.93 -9.71 -6.91
N PRO A 17 15.03 -8.45 -7.38
CA PRO A 17 13.89 -7.74 -7.96
C PRO A 17 13.30 -8.52 -9.14
N VAL A 18 11.99 -8.74 -9.14
CA VAL A 18 11.28 -9.46 -10.22
C VAL A 18 10.37 -8.55 -11.04
N GLY A 19 10.01 -7.38 -10.51
CA GLY A 19 9.24 -6.39 -11.25
C GLY A 19 8.33 -5.54 -10.36
N ARG A 20 7.48 -4.76 -11.03
CA ARG A 20 6.52 -3.86 -10.39
C ARG A 20 5.09 -4.32 -10.68
N MET A 21 4.31 -4.51 -9.61
CA MET A 21 2.88 -4.76 -9.69
C MET A 21 2.13 -3.46 -9.41
N THR A 22 1.22 -3.06 -10.29
CA THR A 22 0.42 -1.84 -10.16
C THR A 22 -1.05 -2.19 -9.89
N PHE A 23 -1.68 -1.46 -8.96
CA PHE A 23 -3.06 -1.66 -8.56
C PHE A 23 -3.88 -0.41 -8.87
N ARG A 24 -5.10 -0.61 -9.37
CA ARG A 24 -6.16 0.41 -9.37
C ARG A 24 -7.08 0.13 -8.19
N LEU A 25 -7.33 1.13 -7.34
CA LEU A 25 -8.23 0.99 -6.20
C LEU A 25 -9.65 1.41 -6.59
N PHE A 26 -10.65 0.72 -6.04
CA PHE A 26 -12.07 1.03 -6.24
C PHE A 26 -12.55 2.00 -5.14
N ASN A 27 -11.95 3.19 -5.10
CA ASN A 27 -12.21 4.18 -4.04
C ASN A 27 -13.63 4.80 -4.12
N ASP A 28 -14.30 4.63 -5.24
CA ASP A 28 -15.72 4.92 -5.46
C ASP A 28 -16.67 3.90 -4.82
N HIS A 29 -16.28 2.62 -4.78
CA HIS A 29 -17.10 1.55 -4.19
C HIS A 29 -16.74 1.23 -2.74
N VAL A 30 -15.44 1.22 -2.41
CA VAL A 30 -14.90 0.84 -1.10
C VAL A 30 -13.93 1.90 -0.58
N PRO A 31 -14.42 3.12 -0.24
CA PRO A 31 -13.57 4.27 0.08
C PRO A 31 -12.67 4.02 1.30
N LYS A 32 -13.20 3.44 2.38
CA LYS A 32 -12.44 3.16 3.61
C LYS A 32 -11.33 2.13 3.38
N THR A 33 -11.64 1.04 2.67
CA THR A 33 -10.67 -0.01 2.35
C THR A 33 -9.59 0.50 1.41
N SER A 34 -9.97 1.25 0.39
CA SER A 34 -9.04 1.86 -0.56
C SER A 34 -8.09 2.84 0.13
N GLU A 35 -8.60 3.67 1.03
CA GLU A 35 -7.80 4.62 1.78
C GLU A 35 -6.80 3.92 2.71
N ASN A 36 -7.25 2.89 3.43
CA ASN A 36 -6.36 2.09 4.28
C ASN A 36 -5.22 1.46 3.47
N PHE A 37 -5.54 0.80 2.35
CA PHE A 37 -4.53 0.17 1.51
C PHE A 37 -3.56 1.20 0.90
N ARG A 38 -4.08 2.33 0.41
CA ARG A 38 -3.25 3.43 -0.13
C ARG A 38 -2.28 3.97 0.92
N ALA A 39 -2.76 4.23 2.14
CA ALA A 39 -1.95 4.77 3.23
C ALA A 39 -0.83 3.81 3.66
N LEU A 40 -1.09 2.49 3.66
CA LEU A 40 -0.06 1.47 3.93
C LEU A 40 0.95 1.35 2.77
N CYS A 41 0.55 1.61 1.53
CA CYS A 41 1.49 1.70 0.41
C CYS A 41 2.43 2.91 0.54
N THR A 42 1.91 4.08 0.94
CA THR A 42 2.71 5.31 1.08
C THR A 42 3.50 5.38 2.38
N GLY A 43 3.03 4.72 3.44
CA GLY A 43 3.62 4.78 4.78
C GLY A 43 3.39 6.11 5.52
N GLU A 44 2.51 6.97 5.01
CA GLU A 44 2.36 8.35 5.52
C GLU A 44 1.79 8.44 6.93
N LYS A 45 1.16 7.36 7.43
CA LYS A 45 0.52 7.32 8.76
C LYS A 45 1.51 7.02 9.89
N GLY A 46 2.81 6.91 9.61
CA GLY A 46 3.84 6.77 10.62
C GLY A 46 3.85 5.38 11.26
N LYS A 47 3.73 5.32 12.60
CA LYS A 47 3.85 4.08 13.37
C LYS A 47 2.54 3.76 14.08
N SER A 48 2.27 2.47 14.25
CA SER A 48 1.17 1.98 15.09
C SER A 48 1.41 2.37 16.55
N ALA A 49 0.38 2.94 17.21
CA ALA A 49 0.43 3.21 18.64
C ALA A 49 0.47 1.94 19.49
N LEU A 50 -0.02 0.81 18.95
CA LEU A 50 -0.11 -0.46 19.67
C LEU A 50 1.19 -1.25 19.61
N SER A 51 1.77 -1.38 18.41
CA SER A 51 2.96 -2.21 18.20
C SER A 51 4.25 -1.43 18.04
N GLY A 52 4.18 -0.09 17.88
CA GLY A 52 5.32 0.75 17.51
C GLY A 52 5.86 0.51 16.10
N MET A 53 5.30 -0.45 15.35
CA MET A 53 5.77 -0.82 14.02
C MET A 53 5.31 0.20 12.96
N PRO A 54 6.13 0.48 11.93
CA PRO A 54 5.72 1.33 10.82
C PRO A 54 4.47 0.80 10.11
N LEU A 55 3.52 1.69 9.83
CA LEU A 55 2.30 1.40 9.07
C LEU A 55 2.61 1.44 7.58
N THR A 56 3.36 0.46 7.09
CA THR A 56 3.73 0.34 5.67
C THR A 56 3.83 -1.11 5.21
N TYR A 57 3.57 -1.36 3.92
CA TYR A 57 3.86 -2.64 3.27
C TYR A 57 5.33 -2.81 2.84
N LYS A 58 6.15 -1.75 2.93
CA LYS A 58 7.55 -1.82 2.52
C LYS A 58 8.30 -2.85 3.37
N LYS A 59 8.93 -3.83 2.72
CA LYS A 59 9.65 -4.98 3.34
C LYS A 59 8.74 -6.00 4.06
N SER A 60 7.43 -5.93 3.88
CA SER A 60 6.56 -7.06 4.21
C SER A 60 6.94 -8.28 3.36
N LYS A 61 6.88 -9.47 3.97
CA LYS A 61 7.20 -10.75 3.33
C LYS A 61 5.93 -11.51 2.96
#